data_AF-A0AAR5Q4H9-F1
#
_entry.id   AF-A0AAR5Q4H9-F1
#
_cell.length_a   1.000
_cell.length_b   1.000
_cell.length_c   1.000
_cell.angle_alpha   90.00
_cell.angle_beta   90.00
_cell.angle_gamma   90.00
#
_symmetry.space_group_name_H-M   'P 1'
#
loop_
_entity.id
_entity.type
_entity.pdbx_description
1 polymer ?
#
loop_
_entity_poly.entity_id
_entity_poly.type
_entity_poly.pdbx_seq_one_letter_code
_entity_poly.pdbx_strand_id
1 'polypeptide(L)'
;MFFRKLSGRLPRCGADRAYSYSKTPPAFTRQGPARAPIRTTPDDLLKGALETVKPVKEQDWDQLKSLVLSAQHRGMLRDDNIDGMIMVTIAQLKRIDLAKSYLDYLKANGTKPNLATAGRYLSILYEHHRDNISKPIESEIVAMCSEMRTNNPILDSKTLDFIVRALSLTQDWRKCLEFMKEIKLTGFISTATYNAVAAAAFRNTDEKLAWSLLREALESEKTLSSTPFLAYLKTLKRLRKREDTIKGLEKMFKFFKESETPCHEGLVDDIIQSFKLGEKTTVTFAGKCRCCGAKLDQMELTDGEFADLRALFFANAIVGKDIFIKSNPEEMARFQDFIANMAPHDVVLDGLNVAYSIGVKSGAQYQSKLLANVVSHFREQNKTVLVLGRVHMNRWPRDNWDFVRRNATLFLTQNISQDDPYLLYCALKSGKDTIVVTRDLMRNHRFVLKDRKYKVLFNRWLTQRQYMPLNCHSRRVTFKKPPDFSAIAQEKWHVPYTPKTGPQTDESHHQTWLCIDCS
;
A
#
# COMPACT_ATOMS: atom_id res chain seq x y z
N MET A 1 -27.33 65.80 30.52
CA MET A 1 -27.18 66.41 31.86
C MET A 1 -25.70 66.57 32.14
N PHE A 2 -25.25 67.82 32.18
CA PHE A 2 -23.92 68.29 32.59
C PHE A 2 -23.68 68.07 34.09
N PHE A 3 -22.43 67.79 34.50
CA PHE A 3 -21.74 68.36 35.68
C PHE A 3 -20.23 67.99 35.56
N ARG A 4 -19.29 68.92 35.28
CA ARG A 4 -18.54 69.83 36.20
C ARG A 4 -17.78 69.07 37.31
N LYS A 5 -16.56 69.38 37.79
CA LYS A 5 -15.50 70.40 37.59
C LYS A 5 -14.34 69.93 38.50
N LEU A 6 -13.09 69.85 38.02
CA LEU A 6 -11.91 70.68 38.35
C LEU A 6 -11.33 70.71 39.80
N SER A 7 -9.98 70.62 39.82
CA SER A 7 -8.96 71.17 40.75
C SER A 7 -8.67 70.41 42.06
N GLY A 8 -7.41 70.20 42.53
CA GLY A 8 -6.06 70.51 42.04
C GLY A 8 -5.03 70.40 43.19
N ARG A 9 -3.78 69.98 42.93
CA ARG A 9 -2.51 70.54 43.47
C ARG A 9 -1.27 69.68 43.09
N LEU A 10 -0.27 70.37 42.56
CA LEU A 10 1.12 70.02 42.24
C LEU A 10 2.03 70.55 43.38
N PRO A 11 3.33 70.18 43.56
CA PRO A 11 4.40 70.56 42.59
C PRO A 11 5.71 69.72 42.48
N ARG A 12 6.32 69.81 41.27
CA ARG A 12 7.74 70.09 40.88
C ARG A 12 8.88 69.28 41.53
N CYS A 13 9.97 68.85 40.88
CA CYS A 13 10.84 69.28 39.76
C CYS A 13 11.55 68.00 39.24
N GLY A 14 12.18 67.86 38.07
CA GLY A 14 12.51 68.63 36.86
C GLY A 14 12.89 67.58 35.79
N ALA A 15 13.46 67.81 34.62
CA ALA A 15 13.78 68.96 33.79
C ALA A 15 14.04 68.37 32.38
N ASP A 16 13.59 69.08 31.34
CA ASP A 16 14.20 69.22 30.02
C ASP A 16 14.67 67.97 29.23
N ARG A 17 13.96 67.64 28.14
CA ARG A 17 14.28 68.12 26.78
C ARG A 17 13.32 67.54 25.74
N ALA A 18 12.73 68.44 24.97
CA ALA A 18 12.08 68.14 23.70
C ALA A 18 13.10 67.67 22.66
N TYR A 19 12.73 66.71 21.81
CA TYR A 19 12.91 66.76 20.35
C TYR A 19 12.09 65.63 19.70
N SER A 20 11.06 66.01 18.95
CA SER A 20 10.49 65.25 17.81
C SER A 20 11.54 65.19 16.69
N TYR A 21 11.67 64.23 15.77
CA TYR A 21 10.72 63.40 15.03
C TYR A 21 11.49 62.18 14.44
N SER A 22 10.73 61.14 14.08
CA SER A 22 11.05 60.11 13.07
C SER A 22 12.14 59.07 13.39
N LYS A 23 11.69 57.83 13.62
CA LYS A 23 12.22 56.59 13.02
C LYS A 23 11.30 55.44 13.41
N THR A 24 10.75 54.78 12.40
CA THR A 24 10.03 53.52 12.49
C THR A 24 10.84 52.47 13.29
N PRO A 25 10.21 51.69 14.20
CA PRO A 25 10.93 50.63 14.89
C PRO A 25 11.23 49.45 13.95
N PRO A 26 12.38 48.76 14.11
CA PRO A 26 12.72 47.62 13.27
C PRO A 26 11.78 46.44 13.56
N ALA A 27 11.41 45.76 12.48
CA ALA A 27 10.59 44.56 12.53
C ALA A 27 11.25 43.50 13.43
N PHE A 28 10.54 43.09 14.48
CA PHE A 28 10.84 41.86 15.21
C PHE A 28 10.61 40.68 14.27
N THR A 29 11.67 40.23 13.61
CA THR A 29 11.71 38.93 12.96
C THR A 29 11.75 37.87 14.06
N ARG A 30 10.61 37.22 14.31
CA ARG A 30 10.60 35.94 15.03
C ARG A 30 11.49 34.98 14.25
N GLN A 31 12.69 34.71 14.76
CA GLN A 31 13.47 33.56 14.31
C GLN A 31 12.60 32.32 14.59
N GLY A 32 12.11 31.70 13.51
CA GLY A 32 11.53 30.37 13.60
C GLY A 32 12.57 29.39 14.16
N PRO A 33 12.15 28.23 14.69
CA PRO A 33 13.09 27.23 15.18
C PRO A 33 14.10 26.94 14.06
N ALA A 34 15.39 27.03 14.38
CA ALA A 34 16.45 26.69 13.44
C ALA A 34 16.11 25.36 12.77
N ARG A 35 16.00 25.34 11.44
CA ARG A 35 15.85 24.10 10.68
C ARG A 35 16.97 23.18 11.14
N ALA A 36 16.61 22.01 11.68
CA ALA A 36 17.58 20.98 11.96
C ALA A 36 18.44 20.75 10.71
N PRO A 37 19.78 20.62 10.83
CA PRO A 37 20.62 20.36 9.67
C PRO A 37 20.09 19.12 8.94
N ILE A 38 19.96 19.21 7.62
CA ILE A 38 19.60 18.08 6.76
C ILE A 38 20.58 16.96 7.11
N ARG A 39 20.09 15.87 7.69
CA ARG A 39 20.92 14.70 7.98
C ARG A 39 21.25 14.05 6.64
N THR A 40 22.43 14.31 6.10
CA THR A 40 22.97 13.60 4.94
C THR A 40 23.03 12.11 5.27
N THR A 41 22.35 11.28 4.49
CA THR A 41 22.40 9.82 4.69
C THR A 41 23.69 9.25 4.08
N PRO A 42 24.14 8.05 4.49
CA PRO A 42 25.26 7.37 3.84
C PRO A 42 25.10 7.23 2.32
N ASP A 43 23.87 7.06 1.85
CA ASP A 43 23.54 6.94 0.43
C ASP A 43 23.66 8.28 -0.31
N ASP A 44 23.23 9.40 0.29
CA ASP A 44 23.41 10.74 -0.30
C ASP A 44 24.89 11.09 -0.44
N LEU A 45 25.70 10.71 0.56
CA LEU A 45 27.14 10.91 0.53
C LEU A 45 27.80 10.09 -0.58
N LEU A 46 27.46 8.80 -0.69
CA LEU A 46 27.99 7.93 -1.74
C LEU A 46 27.58 8.39 -3.13
N LYS A 47 26.35 8.90 -3.31
CA LYS A 47 25.90 9.51 -4.57
C LYS A 47 26.74 10.75 -4.90
N GLY A 48 26.91 11.66 -3.95
CA GLY A 48 27.75 12.84 -4.14
C GLY A 48 29.22 12.49 -4.43
N ALA A 49 29.77 11.48 -3.77
CA ALA A 49 31.12 10.99 -4.01
C ALA A 49 31.28 10.38 -5.42
N LEU A 50 30.31 9.57 -5.87
CA LEU A 50 30.29 9.02 -7.22
C LEU A 50 30.21 10.11 -8.30
N GLU A 51 29.41 11.16 -8.05
CA GLU A 51 29.29 12.31 -8.96
C GLU A 51 30.55 13.19 -8.99
N THR A 52 31.26 13.28 -7.86
CA THR A 52 32.49 14.06 -7.73
C THR A 52 33.67 13.36 -8.38
N VAL A 53 33.87 12.09 -8.05
CA VAL A 53 35.04 11.31 -8.47
C VAL A 53 34.88 10.77 -9.89
N LYS A 54 33.65 10.35 -10.26
CA LYS A 54 33.35 9.72 -11.57
C LYS A 54 34.36 8.63 -11.94
N PRO A 55 34.40 7.53 -11.17
CA PRO A 55 35.47 6.54 -11.28
C PRO A 55 35.54 5.89 -12.66
N VAL A 56 36.75 5.88 -13.24
CA VAL A 56 37.10 5.25 -14.52
C VAL A 56 38.29 4.29 -14.35
N LYS A 57 39.24 4.64 -13.48
CA LYS A 57 40.46 3.88 -13.17
C LYS A 57 40.41 3.35 -11.73
N GLU A 58 41.28 2.39 -11.42
CA GLU A 58 41.37 1.78 -10.09
C GLU A 58 41.62 2.82 -8.97
N GLN A 59 42.52 3.78 -9.21
CA GLN A 59 42.86 4.85 -8.25
C GLN A 59 41.66 5.74 -7.88
N ASP A 60 40.68 5.86 -8.76
CA ASP A 60 39.49 6.66 -8.51
C ASP A 60 38.62 6.00 -7.43
N TRP A 61 38.60 4.68 -7.35
CA TRP A 61 37.88 3.96 -6.30
C TRP A 61 38.53 4.13 -4.92
N ASP A 62 39.86 4.21 -4.86
CA ASP A 62 40.58 4.54 -3.63
C ASP A 62 40.28 5.97 -3.16
N GLN A 63 40.24 6.92 -4.10
CA GLN A 63 39.86 8.30 -3.82
C GLN A 63 38.43 8.38 -3.29
N LEU A 64 37.49 7.65 -3.91
CA LEU A 64 36.10 7.60 -3.47
C LEU A 64 35.97 7.03 -2.06
N LYS A 65 36.61 5.89 -1.77
CA LYS A 65 36.59 5.30 -0.43
C LYS A 65 37.16 6.26 0.61
N SER A 66 38.29 6.90 0.31
CA SER A 66 38.94 7.87 1.20
C SER A 66 38.06 9.09 1.47
N LEU A 67 37.40 9.63 0.43
CA LEU A 67 36.47 10.76 0.56
C LEU A 67 35.29 10.42 1.48
N VAL A 68 34.74 9.22 1.33
CA VAL A 68 33.56 8.77 2.07
C VAL A 68 33.91 8.41 3.53
N LEU A 69 35.06 7.79 3.77
CA LEU A 69 35.53 7.40 5.11
C LEU A 69 36.03 8.60 5.94
N SER A 70 36.64 9.60 5.28
CA SER A 70 37.11 10.83 5.94
C SER A 70 35.98 11.78 6.32
N ALA A 71 34.80 11.62 5.72
CA ALA A 71 33.65 12.44 6.04
C ALA A 71 33.11 12.08 7.44
N GLN A 72 33.00 13.08 8.33
CA GLN A 72 32.61 12.90 9.74
C GLN A 72 31.15 12.44 9.91
N HIS A 73 30.87 11.17 9.63
CA HIS A 73 29.53 10.58 9.70
C HIS A 73 29.46 9.42 10.70
N ARG A 74 29.66 9.75 11.99
CA ARG A 74 29.28 8.94 13.19
C ARG A 74 29.29 7.40 13.01
N GLY A 75 30.35 6.83 12.42
CA GLY A 75 30.53 5.37 12.32
C GLY A 75 29.51 4.59 11.47
N MET A 76 28.74 5.25 10.59
CA MET A 76 27.75 4.56 9.73
C MET A 76 28.40 3.83 8.56
N LEU A 77 29.46 4.40 7.99
CA LEU A 77 30.30 3.78 6.98
C LEU A 77 31.65 3.42 7.60
N ARG A 78 32.08 2.20 7.36
CA ARG A 78 33.29 1.59 7.94
C ARG A 78 33.93 0.71 6.88
N ASP A 79 35.20 0.38 7.08
CA ASP A 79 35.93 -0.48 6.15
C ASP A 79 35.25 -1.84 5.92
N ASP A 80 34.55 -2.38 6.93
CA ASP A 80 33.85 -3.66 6.85
C ASP A 80 32.55 -3.64 6.03
N ASN A 81 31.93 -2.46 5.85
CA ASN A 81 30.61 -2.33 5.22
C ASN A 81 30.59 -1.45 3.96
N ILE A 82 31.66 -0.71 3.69
CA ILE A 82 31.71 0.28 2.61
C ILE A 82 31.48 -0.34 1.23
N ASP A 83 32.06 -1.52 0.96
CA ASP A 83 31.94 -2.16 -0.36
C ASP A 83 30.49 -2.55 -0.68
N GLY A 84 29.79 -3.09 0.32
CA GLY A 84 28.38 -3.43 0.19
C GLY A 84 27.51 -2.19 -0.01
N MET A 85 27.83 -1.09 0.67
CA MET A 85 27.11 0.19 0.55
C MET A 85 27.35 0.87 -0.79
N ILE A 86 28.59 0.89 -1.30
CA ILE A 86 28.91 1.35 -2.66
C ILE A 86 28.09 0.57 -3.68
N MET A 87 28.05 -0.77 -3.57
CA MET A 87 27.27 -1.60 -4.48
C MET A 87 25.75 -1.33 -4.38
N VAL A 88 25.23 -1.05 -3.19
CA VAL A 88 23.83 -0.64 -2.99
C VAL A 88 23.55 0.68 -3.71
N THR A 89 24.40 1.69 -3.55
CA THR A 89 24.22 2.98 -4.20
C THR A 89 24.33 2.85 -5.73
N ILE A 90 25.30 2.09 -6.24
CA ILE A 90 25.41 1.80 -7.68
C ILE A 90 24.15 1.11 -8.22
N ALA A 91 23.59 0.15 -7.46
CA ALA A 91 22.35 -0.53 -7.85
C ALA A 91 21.17 0.45 -7.97
N GLN A 92 21.05 1.42 -7.05
CA GLN A 92 20.01 2.45 -7.13
C GLN A 92 20.19 3.37 -8.33
N LEU A 93 21.44 3.69 -8.69
CA LEU A 93 21.78 4.48 -9.87
C LEU A 93 21.62 3.71 -11.19
N LYS A 94 21.40 2.38 -11.13
CA LYS A 94 21.25 1.49 -12.29
C LYS A 94 22.45 1.53 -13.25
N ARG A 95 23.66 1.70 -12.71
CA ARG A 95 24.93 1.80 -13.47
C ARG A 95 25.70 0.47 -13.40
N ILE A 96 25.37 -0.45 -14.30
CA ILE A 96 26.02 -1.78 -14.37
C ILE A 96 27.52 -1.70 -14.68
N ASP A 97 27.91 -0.71 -15.47
CA ASP A 97 29.30 -0.41 -15.83
C ASP A 97 30.14 -0.10 -14.58
N LEU A 98 29.60 0.72 -13.67
CA LEU A 98 30.25 1.02 -12.40
C LEU A 98 30.30 -0.20 -11.47
N ALA A 99 29.24 -1.02 -11.47
CA ALA A 99 29.19 -2.22 -10.64
C ALA A 99 30.28 -3.23 -11.03
N LYS A 100 30.49 -3.43 -12.34
CA LYS A 100 31.53 -4.29 -12.88
C LYS A 100 32.93 -3.71 -12.63
N SER A 101 33.13 -2.43 -12.96
CA SER A 101 34.40 -1.72 -12.68
C SER A 101 34.80 -1.83 -11.22
N TYR A 102 33.85 -1.71 -10.30
CA TYR A 102 34.12 -1.80 -8.88
C TYR A 102 34.50 -3.22 -8.43
N LEU A 103 33.85 -4.25 -8.97
CA LEU A 103 34.25 -5.64 -8.69
C LEU A 103 35.64 -5.97 -9.24
N ASP A 104 35.97 -5.47 -10.42
CA ASP A 104 37.28 -5.66 -11.03
C ASP A 104 38.37 -4.97 -10.19
N TYR A 105 38.11 -3.76 -9.69
CA TYR A 105 38.96 -3.07 -8.72
C TYR A 105 39.19 -3.88 -7.43
N LEU A 106 38.13 -4.46 -6.84
CA LEU A 106 38.29 -5.30 -5.64
C LEU A 106 39.18 -6.52 -5.91
N LYS A 107 38.99 -7.17 -7.06
CA LYS A 107 39.81 -8.32 -7.47
C LYS A 107 41.27 -7.93 -7.73
N ALA A 108 41.52 -6.82 -8.41
CA ALA A 108 42.85 -6.31 -8.70
C ALA A 108 43.64 -6.02 -7.41
N ASN A 109 42.96 -5.50 -6.39
CA ASN A 109 43.53 -5.25 -5.06
C ASN A 109 43.58 -6.49 -4.15
N GLY A 110 43.38 -7.70 -4.70
CA GLY A 110 43.40 -8.95 -3.94
C GLY A 110 42.28 -9.10 -2.90
N THR A 111 41.27 -8.23 -2.94
CA THR A 111 40.14 -8.22 -2.02
C THR A 111 39.02 -9.08 -2.58
N LYS A 112 38.69 -10.18 -1.89
CA LYS A 112 37.54 -11.02 -2.26
C LYS A 112 36.24 -10.31 -1.89
N PRO A 113 35.30 -10.09 -2.83
CA PRO A 113 34.00 -9.52 -2.51
C PRO A 113 33.28 -10.38 -1.47
N ASN A 114 32.82 -9.76 -0.38
CA ASN A 114 31.99 -10.46 0.60
C ASN A 114 30.63 -10.86 -0.01
N LEU A 115 29.89 -11.74 0.67
CA LEU A 115 28.60 -12.26 0.20
C LEU A 115 27.58 -11.16 -0.10
N ALA A 116 27.58 -10.07 0.67
CA ALA A 116 26.70 -8.95 0.44
C ALA A 116 27.04 -8.23 -0.87
N THR A 117 28.31 -7.90 -1.10
CA THR A 117 28.78 -7.23 -2.33
C THR A 117 28.52 -8.12 -3.55
N ALA A 118 28.89 -9.39 -3.51
CA ALA A 118 28.65 -10.34 -4.60
C ALA A 118 27.16 -10.54 -4.89
N GLY A 119 26.35 -10.74 -3.85
CA GLY A 119 24.90 -10.89 -3.99
C GLY A 119 24.20 -9.64 -4.55
N ARG A 120 24.67 -8.44 -4.18
CA ARG A 120 24.17 -7.19 -4.75
C ARG A 120 24.51 -7.05 -6.22
N TYR A 121 25.72 -7.43 -6.63
CA TYR A 121 26.08 -7.47 -8.04
C TYR A 121 25.21 -8.45 -8.83
N LEU A 122 24.98 -9.67 -8.32
CA LEU A 122 24.03 -10.62 -8.91
C LEU A 122 22.62 -10.03 -9.08
N SER A 123 22.16 -9.24 -8.09
CA SER A 123 20.88 -8.52 -8.21
C SER A 123 20.90 -7.45 -9.30
N ILE A 124 22.01 -6.74 -9.52
CA ILE A 124 22.15 -5.75 -10.60
C ILE A 124 22.12 -6.46 -11.95
N LEU A 125 22.87 -7.56 -12.10
CA LEU A 125 22.85 -8.38 -13.30
C LEU A 125 21.44 -8.86 -13.63
N TYR A 126 20.70 -9.34 -12.62
CA TYR A 126 19.30 -9.72 -12.81
C TYR A 126 18.45 -8.57 -13.34
N GLU A 127 18.45 -7.41 -12.67
CA GLU A 127 17.58 -6.29 -13.08
C GLU A 127 17.92 -5.76 -14.48
N HIS A 128 19.19 -5.79 -14.88
CA HIS A 128 19.63 -5.30 -16.18
C HIS A 128 19.39 -6.32 -17.31
N HIS A 129 19.54 -7.63 -17.04
CA HIS A 129 19.51 -8.67 -18.06
C HIS A 129 18.27 -9.57 -18.05
N ARG A 130 17.29 -9.35 -17.15
CA ARG A 130 16.07 -10.17 -17.05
C ARG A 130 15.25 -10.26 -18.33
N ASP A 131 15.39 -9.28 -19.23
CA ASP A 131 14.67 -9.23 -20.49
C ASP A 131 15.40 -9.88 -21.65
N ASN A 132 16.73 -9.83 -21.65
CA ASN A 132 17.62 -10.41 -22.65
C ASN A 132 19.02 -10.63 -22.04
N ILE A 133 19.36 -11.89 -21.78
CA ILE A 133 20.67 -12.27 -21.24
C ILE A 133 21.58 -12.77 -22.37
N SER A 134 22.85 -12.36 -22.34
CA SER A 134 23.87 -12.87 -23.24
C SER A 134 24.61 -14.06 -22.62
N LYS A 135 25.12 -14.98 -23.46
CA LYS A 135 25.87 -16.16 -22.98
C LYS A 135 27.04 -15.81 -22.03
N PRO A 136 27.85 -14.76 -22.28
CA PRO A 136 28.92 -14.40 -21.35
C PRO A 136 28.41 -14.03 -19.94
N ILE A 137 27.32 -13.26 -19.87
CA ILE A 137 26.71 -12.87 -18.59
C ILE A 137 26.07 -14.08 -17.91
N GLU A 138 25.44 -14.97 -18.67
CA GLU A 138 24.91 -16.24 -18.14
C GLU A 138 26.03 -17.07 -17.49
N SER A 139 27.16 -17.26 -18.18
CA SER A 139 28.32 -17.96 -17.64
C SER A 139 28.90 -17.26 -16.40
N GLU A 140 28.96 -15.93 -16.39
CA GLU A 140 29.40 -15.13 -15.23
C GLU A 140 28.51 -15.38 -14.01
N ILE A 141 27.18 -15.35 -14.19
CA ILE A 141 26.21 -15.62 -13.12
C ILE A 141 26.41 -17.05 -12.57
N VAL A 142 26.50 -18.05 -13.45
CA VAL A 142 26.66 -19.45 -13.04
C VAL A 142 27.96 -19.65 -12.27
N ALA A 143 29.07 -19.08 -12.74
CA ALA A 143 30.37 -19.15 -12.09
C ALA A 143 30.32 -18.53 -10.69
N MET A 144 29.80 -17.30 -10.56
CA MET A 144 29.67 -16.61 -9.28
C MET A 144 28.77 -17.36 -8.29
N CYS A 145 27.61 -17.85 -8.73
CA CYS A 145 26.70 -18.59 -7.86
C CYS A 145 27.33 -19.91 -7.37
N SER A 146 28.07 -20.60 -8.25
CA SER A 146 28.77 -21.84 -7.92
C SER A 146 29.91 -21.60 -6.94
N GLU A 147 30.70 -20.53 -7.13
CA GLU A 147 31.77 -20.12 -6.22
C GLU A 147 31.20 -19.78 -4.84
N MET A 148 30.14 -18.96 -4.78
CA MET A 148 29.49 -18.58 -3.51
C MET A 148 29.01 -19.81 -2.74
N ARG A 149 28.38 -20.78 -3.41
CA ARG A 149 27.90 -22.02 -2.79
C ARG A 149 29.04 -22.96 -2.38
N THR A 150 30.10 -23.07 -3.17
CA THR A 150 31.24 -23.94 -2.87
C THR A 150 32.02 -23.42 -1.66
N ASN A 151 32.22 -22.10 -1.59
CA ASN A 151 32.94 -21.47 -0.49
C ASN A 151 32.11 -21.41 0.81
N ASN A 152 30.78 -21.55 0.73
CA ASN A 152 29.87 -21.41 1.85
C ASN A 152 28.78 -22.49 1.79
N PRO A 153 28.97 -23.63 2.48
CA PRO A 153 28.00 -24.72 2.47
C PRO A 153 26.62 -24.33 3.00
N ILE A 154 26.58 -23.39 3.95
CA ILE A 154 25.35 -22.84 4.54
C ILE A 154 25.29 -21.36 4.18
N LEU A 155 24.21 -20.97 3.52
CA LEU A 155 23.93 -19.59 3.12
C LEU A 155 22.67 -19.10 3.81
N ASP A 156 22.67 -17.84 4.22
CA ASP A 156 21.49 -17.21 4.78
C ASP A 156 20.42 -16.95 3.70
N SER A 157 19.17 -16.78 4.13
CA SER A 157 18.03 -16.58 3.23
C SER A 157 18.20 -15.39 2.30
N LYS A 158 18.92 -14.33 2.71
CA LYS A 158 19.14 -13.15 1.87
C LYS A 158 20.17 -13.39 0.78
N THR A 159 21.24 -14.13 1.09
CA THR A 159 22.23 -14.52 0.08
C THR A 159 21.63 -15.49 -0.94
N LEU A 160 20.85 -16.47 -0.47
CA LEU A 160 20.11 -17.38 -1.35
C LEU A 160 19.11 -16.63 -2.25
N ASP A 161 18.44 -15.59 -1.75
CA ASP A 161 17.55 -14.72 -2.55
C ASP A 161 18.27 -14.08 -3.74
N PHE A 162 19.52 -13.62 -3.56
CA PHE A 162 20.32 -13.07 -4.66
C PHE A 162 20.70 -14.14 -5.69
N ILE A 163 21.16 -15.30 -5.22
CA ILE A 163 21.54 -16.44 -6.06
C ILE A 163 20.34 -16.90 -6.89
N VAL A 164 19.19 -17.13 -6.25
CA VAL A 164 17.97 -17.61 -6.90
C VAL A 164 17.51 -16.64 -7.99
N ARG A 165 17.51 -15.33 -7.70
CA ARG A 165 17.10 -14.32 -8.69
C ARG A 165 18.02 -14.35 -9.90
N ALA A 166 19.34 -14.35 -9.71
CA ALA A 166 20.27 -14.36 -10.83
C ALA A 166 20.24 -15.68 -11.62
N LEU A 167 20.27 -16.84 -10.94
CA LEU A 167 20.16 -18.16 -11.58
C LEU A 167 18.86 -18.35 -12.35
N SER A 168 17.78 -17.64 -11.99
CA SER A 168 16.52 -17.71 -12.75
C SER A 168 16.66 -17.26 -14.21
N LEU A 169 17.75 -16.55 -14.57
CA LEU A 169 18.02 -16.12 -15.93
C LEU A 169 18.76 -17.17 -16.77
N THR A 170 19.28 -18.24 -16.15
CA THR A 170 20.19 -19.19 -16.79
C THR A 170 19.49 -20.51 -17.12
N GLN A 171 20.15 -21.39 -17.87
CA GLN A 171 19.68 -22.77 -18.10
C GLN A 171 19.48 -23.56 -16.79
N ASP A 172 20.20 -23.19 -15.73
CA ASP A 172 20.17 -23.84 -14.42
C ASP A 172 19.01 -23.37 -13.52
N TRP A 173 18.06 -22.59 -14.05
CA TRP A 173 16.94 -22.02 -13.28
C TRP A 173 16.15 -23.04 -12.45
N ARG A 174 16.12 -24.33 -12.82
CA ARG A 174 15.45 -25.37 -12.02
C ARG A 174 16.08 -25.56 -10.63
N LYS A 175 17.39 -25.32 -10.49
CA LYS A 175 18.09 -25.34 -9.18
C LYS A 175 17.52 -24.31 -8.21
N CYS A 176 16.91 -23.23 -8.71
CA CYS A 176 16.24 -22.24 -7.88
C CYS A 176 15.16 -22.85 -6.97
N LEU A 177 14.50 -23.94 -7.40
CA LEU A 177 13.46 -24.59 -6.59
C LEU A 177 14.02 -25.24 -5.33
N GLU A 178 15.26 -25.75 -5.39
CA GLU A 178 15.94 -26.34 -4.24
C GLU A 178 16.34 -25.24 -3.25
N PHE A 179 16.95 -24.17 -3.74
CA PHE A 179 17.28 -23.01 -2.91
C PHE A 179 16.05 -22.32 -2.31
N MET A 180 14.92 -22.30 -3.02
CA MET A 180 13.65 -21.80 -2.46
C MET A 180 13.17 -22.67 -1.29
N LYS A 181 13.38 -23.99 -1.32
CA LYS A 181 13.10 -24.87 -0.17
C LYS A 181 14.02 -24.52 0.99
N GLU A 182 15.32 -24.31 0.75
CA GLU A 182 16.27 -23.90 1.79
C GLU A 182 15.90 -22.55 2.42
N ILE A 183 15.47 -21.57 1.61
CA ILE A 183 14.98 -20.28 2.11
C ILE A 183 13.78 -20.48 3.05
N LYS A 184 12.84 -21.36 2.71
CA LYS A 184 11.67 -21.65 3.57
C LYS A 184 12.04 -22.26 4.92
N LEU A 185 13.19 -22.94 5.02
CA LEU A 185 13.67 -23.49 6.29
C LEU A 185 14.20 -22.40 7.23
N THR A 186 14.77 -21.33 6.67
CA THR A 186 15.48 -20.28 7.43
C THR A 186 14.77 -18.93 7.43
N GLY A 187 13.67 -18.79 6.69
CA GLY A 187 12.93 -17.54 6.56
C GLY A 187 11.79 -17.63 5.54
N PHE A 188 11.55 -16.52 4.84
CA PHE A 188 10.47 -16.41 3.88
C PHE A 188 11.00 -16.07 2.49
N ILE A 189 10.42 -16.69 1.48
CA ILE A 189 10.71 -16.35 0.09
C ILE A 189 10.28 -14.90 -0.17
N SER A 190 11.17 -14.12 -0.78
CA SER A 190 10.87 -12.73 -1.11
C SER A 190 9.92 -12.64 -2.31
N THR A 191 9.19 -11.52 -2.38
CA THR A 191 8.40 -11.17 -3.57
C THR A 191 9.22 -11.24 -4.85
N ALA A 192 10.45 -10.70 -4.83
CA ALA A 192 11.29 -10.64 -6.01
C ALA A 192 11.68 -12.05 -6.51
N THR A 193 11.94 -12.98 -5.59
CA THR A 193 12.27 -14.37 -5.91
C THR A 193 11.09 -15.11 -6.55
N TYR A 194 9.88 -15.03 -5.98
CA TYR A 194 8.71 -15.64 -6.60
C TYR A 194 8.49 -15.14 -8.03
N ASN A 195 8.56 -13.83 -8.25
CA ASN A 195 8.38 -13.23 -9.57
C ASN A 195 9.48 -13.65 -10.56
N ALA A 196 10.74 -13.73 -10.11
CA ALA A 196 11.89 -14.13 -10.94
C ALA A 196 11.79 -15.59 -11.41
N VAL A 197 11.50 -16.52 -10.48
CA VAL A 197 11.41 -17.95 -10.78
C VAL A 197 10.15 -18.27 -11.57
N ALA A 198 9.02 -17.62 -11.30
CA ALA A 198 7.82 -17.75 -12.14
C ALA A 198 8.08 -17.26 -13.58
N ALA A 199 8.80 -16.14 -13.74
CA ALA A 199 9.22 -15.67 -15.07
C ALA A 199 10.13 -16.68 -15.79
N ALA A 200 11.06 -17.32 -15.06
CA ALA A 200 11.92 -18.37 -15.59
C ALA A 200 11.12 -19.60 -16.05
N ALA A 201 10.17 -20.04 -15.23
CA ALA A 201 9.28 -21.15 -15.57
C ALA A 201 8.49 -20.87 -16.86
N PHE A 202 7.93 -19.66 -17.01
CA PHE A 202 7.27 -19.25 -18.26
C PHE A 202 8.24 -19.26 -19.44
N ARG A 203 9.43 -18.64 -19.33
CA ARG A 203 10.43 -18.63 -20.41
C ARG A 203 10.79 -20.03 -20.90
N ASN A 204 10.76 -21.00 -19.99
CA ASN A 204 11.08 -22.41 -20.22
C ASN A 204 9.83 -23.28 -20.43
N THR A 205 8.68 -22.69 -20.75
CA THR A 205 7.41 -23.38 -21.08
C THR A 205 6.81 -24.25 -19.98
N ASP A 206 7.30 -24.13 -18.74
CA ASP A 206 6.73 -24.80 -17.57
C ASP A 206 5.60 -23.95 -16.95
N GLU A 207 4.52 -23.78 -17.70
CA GLU A 207 3.41 -22.92 -17.28
C GLU A 207 2.75 -23.39 -15.98
N LYS A 208 2.64 -24.71 -15.79
CA LYS A 208 1.99 -25.28 -14.59
C LYS A 208 2.71 -24.81 -13.33
N LEU A 209 4.03 -24.92 -13.33
CA LEU A 209 4.87 -24.44 -12.24
C LEU A 209 4.80 -22.92 -12.09
N ALA A 210 4.84 -22.16 -13.19
CA ALA A 210 4.76 -20.72 -13.13
C ALA A 210 3.48 -20.24 -12.44
N TRP A 211 2.32 -20.75 -12.85
CA TRP A 211 1.03 -20.42 -12.25
C TRP A 211 0.92 -20.89 -10.79
N SER A 212 1.50 -22.04 -10.42
CA SER A 212 1.52 -22.48 -9.02
C SER A 212 2.37 -21.59 -8.14
N LEU A 213 3.55 -21.16 -8.62
CA LEU A 213 4.41 -20.22 -7.89
C LEU A 213 3.74 -18.87 -7.67
N LEU A 214 3.00 -18.36 -8.67
CA LEU A 214 2.26 -17.11 -8.52
C LEU A 214 1.11 -17.24 -7.51
N ARG A 215 0.40 -18.38 -7.48
CA ARG A 215 -0.63 -18.65 -6.47
C ARG A 215 -0.04 -18.76 -5.06
N GLU A 216 1.05 -19.50 -4.92
CA GLU A 216 1.77 -19.64 -3.64
C GLU A 216 2.28 -18.29 -3.13
N ALA A 217 2.80 -17.44 -4.03
CA ALA A 217 3.24 -16.09 -3.70
C ALA A 217 2.07 -15.26 -3.14
N LEU A 218 0.90 -15.33 -3.80
CA LEU A 218 -0.31 -14.66 -3.33
C LEU A 218 -0.75 -15.19 -1.97
N GLU A 219 -0.87 -16.51 -1.80
CA GLU A 219 -1.21 -17.17 -0.52
C GLU A 219 -0.26 -16.75 0.62
N SER A 220 1.03 -16.55 0.30
CA SER A 220 2.06 -16.03 1.20
C SER A 220 2.04 -14.49 1.37
N GLU A 221 0.96 -13.84 0.96
CA GLU A 221 0.73 -12.38 1.01
C GLU A 221 1.77 -11.54 0.26
N LYS A 222 2.41 -12.11 -0.76
CA LYS A 222 3.33 -11.39 -1.64
C LYS A 222 2.57 -10.71 -2.77
N THR A 223 3.11 -9.60 -3.24
CA THR A 223 2.59 -8.88 -4.41
C THR A 223 3.17 -9.47 -5.70
N LEU A 224 2.43 -9.37 -6.80
CA LEU A 224 2.91 -9.79 -8.11
C LEU A 224 3.37 -8.58 -8.93
N SER A 225 4.54 -8.68 -9.55
CA SER A 225 5.04 -7.67 -10.47
C SER A 225 4.63 -8.00 -11.92
N SER A 226 4.87 -7.08 -12.85
CA SER A 226 4.67 -7.34 -14.28
C SER A 226 5.68 -8.35 -14.86
N THR A 227 6.79 -8.63 -14.19
CA THR A 227 7.90 -9.46 -14.70
C THR A 227 7.47 -10.86 -15.18
N PRO A 228 6.79 -11.70 -14.38
CA PRO A 228 6.35 -13.03 -14.82
C PRO A 228 5.36 -12.95 -15.99
N PHE A 229 4.45 -11.98 -15.98
CA PHE A 229 3.46 -11.84 -17.04
C PHE A 229 4.07 -11.36 -18.36
N LEU A 230 5.05 -10.45 -18.32
CA LEU A 230 5.81 -10.06 -19.51
C LEU A 230 6.61 -11.24 -20.09
N ALA A 231 7.17 -12.09 -19.23
CA ALA A 231 7.82 -13.33 -19.68
C ALA A 231 6.82 -14.28 -20.37
N TYR A 232 5.61 -14.40 -19.83
CA TYR A 232 4.52 -15.16 -20.46
C TYR A 232 4.08 -14.53 -21.79
N LEU A 233 3.92 -13.21 -21.90
CA LEU A 233 3.61 -12.58 -23.19
C LEU A 233 4.68 -12.85 -24.24
N LYS A 234 5.97 -12.85 -23.87
CA LYS A 234 7.06 -13.21 -24.79
C LYS A 234 6.93 -14.64 -25.33
N THR A 235 6.38 -15.59 -24.56
CA THR A 235 6.13 -16.95 -25.09
C THR A 235 4.95 -16.95 -26.06
N LEU A 236 3.89 -16.21 -25.75
CA LEU A 236 2.73 -16.07 -26.64
C LEU A 236 3.09 -15.43 -27.98
N LYS A 237 4.03 -14.47 -28.01
CA LYS A 237 4.54 -13.86 -29.26
C LYS A 237 5.21 -14.87 -30.21
N ARG A 238 5.64 -16.03 -29.71
CA ARG A 238 6.25 -17.10 -30.52
C ARG A 238 5.22 -18.05 -31.12
N LEU A 239 3.96 -17.98 -30.67
CA LEU A 239 2.88 -18.79 -31.21
C LEU A 239 2.51 -18.29 -32.61
N ARG A 240 2.34 -19.22 -33.55
CA ARG A 240 2.01 -18.90 -34.95
C ARG A 240 0.53 -18.62 -35.16
N LYS A 241 -0.33 -19.28 -34.38
CA LYS A 241 -1.79 -19.18 -34.52
C LYS A 241 -2.33 -18.10 -33.60
N ARG A 242 -3.14 -17.20 -34.17
CA ARG A 242 -3.78 -16.12 -33.42
C ARG A 242 -4.71 -16.65 -32.34
N GLU A 243 -5.38 -17.77 -32.60
CA GLU A 243 -6.32 -18.41 -31.67
C GLU A 243 -5.60 -18.91 -30.41
N ASP A 244 -4.39 -19.47 -30.56
CA ASP A 244 -3.61 -19.96 -29.42
C ASP A 244 -3.09 -18.80 -28.57
N THR A 245 -2.68 -17.70 -29.21
CA THR A 245 -2.31 -16.45 -28.53
C THR A 245 -3.49 -15.88 -27.73
N ILE A 246 -4.69 -15.82 -28.32
CA ILE A 246 -5.89 -15.34 -27.64
C ILE A 246 -6.19 -16.24 -26.43
N LYS A 247 -6.24 -17.56 -26.59
CA LYS A 247 -6.43 -18.51 -25.47
C LYS A 247 -5.39 -18.32 -24.36
N GLY A 248 -4.14 -18.07 -24.74
CA GLY A 248 -3.06 -17.76 -23.80
C GLY A 248 -3.32 -16.49 -22.99
N LEU A 249 -3.75 -15.41 -23.64
CA LEU A 249 -4.15 -14.16 -22.99
C LEU A 249 -5.37 -14.36 -22.08
N GLU A 250 -6.39 -15.08 -22.54
CA GLU A 250 -7.57 -15.39 -21.73
C GLU A 250 -7.20 -16.13 -20.44
N LYS A 251 -6.25 -17.07 -20.50
CA LYS A 251 -5.74 -17.76 -19.30
C LYS A 251 -5.12 -16.79 -18.29
N MET A 252 -4.37 -15.80 -18.77
CA MET A 252 -3.80 -14.75 -17.92
C MET A 252 -4.89 -13.84 -17.34
N PHE A 253 -5.89 -13.47 -18.12
CA PHE A 253 -6.99 -12.63 -17.62
C PHE A 253 -7.88 -13.37 -16.61
N LYS A 254 -8.11 -14.68 -16.81
CA LYS A 254 -8.75 -15.54 -15.81
C LYS A 254 -7.97 -15.55 -14.51
N PHE A 255 -6.63 -15.66 -14.58
CA PHE A 255 -5.79 -15.55 -13.39
C PHE A 255 -5.96 -14.19 -12.68
N PHE A 256 -6.00 -13.07 -13.41
CA PHE A 256 -6.26 -11.75 -12.79
C PHE A 256 -7.64 -11.64 -12.14
N LYS A 257 -8.67 -12.22 -12.78
CA LYS A 257 -10.04 -12.30 -12.24
C LYS A 257 -10.07 -13.10 -10.94
N GLU A 258 -9.55 -14.33 -10.95
CA GLU A 258 -9.55 -15.24 -9.80
C GLU A 258 -8.68 -14.74 -8.64
N SER A 259 -7.54 -14.12 -8.96
CA SER A 259 -6.63 -13.61 -7.94
C SER A 259 -7.01 -12.23 -7.40
N GLU A 260 -7.98 -11.56 -8.03
CA GLU A 260 -8.32 -10.15 -7.82
C GLU A 260 -7.08 -9.23 -7.86
N THR A 261 -6.10 -9.56 -8.71
CA THR A 261 -4.84 -8.80 -8.83
C THR A 261 -4.96 -7.81 -9.99
N PRO A 262 -4.71 -6.51 -9.75
CA PRO A 262 -4.74 -5.54 -10.83
C PRO A 262 -3.59 -5.77 -11.81
N CYS A 263 -3.84 -5.46 -13.07
CA CYS A 263 -2.82 -5.47 -14.11
C CYS A 263 -1.91 -4.23 -13.98
N HIS A 264 -0.69 -4.31 -14.51
CA HIS A 264 0.22 -3.14 -14.59
C HIS A 264 0.11 -2.50 -15.97
N GLU A 265 0.13 -1.16 -16.05
CA GLU A 265 0.02 -0.46 -17.34
C GLU A 265 1.06 -0.90 -18.37
N GLY A 266 2.29 -1.19 -17.96
CA GLY A 266 3.32 -1.68 -18.89
C GLY A 266 2.98 -3.03 -19.53
N LEU A 267 2.19 -3.86 -18.87
CA LEU A 267 1.69 -5.12 -19.43
C LEU A 267 0.56 -4.85 -20.45
N VAL A 268 -0.33 -3.89 -20.14
CA VAL A 268 -1.39 -3.44 -21.06
C VAL A 268 -0.79 -2.86 -22.34
N ASP A 269 0.23 -2.02 -22.22
CA ASP A 269 0.96 -1.45 -23.38
C ASP A 269 1.52 -2.57 -24.27
N ASP A 270 2.17 -3.58 -23.68
CA ASP A 270 2.75 -4.69 -24.44
C ASP A 270 1.68 -5.54 -25.12
N ILE A 271 0.52 -5.75 -24.49
CA ILE A 271 -0.60 -6.50 -25.08
C ILE A 271 -1.11 -5.78 -26.33
N ILE A 272 -1.42 -4.49 -26.21
CA ILE A 272 -1.97 -3.68 -27.30
C ILE A 272 -0.95 -3.62 -28.45
N GLN A 273 0.31 -3.32 -28.16
CA GLN A 273 1.33 -3.14 -29.19
C GLN A 273 1.72 -4.44 -29.88
N SER A 274 1.89 -5.52 -29.11
CA SER A 274 2.45 -6.77 -29.63
C SER A 274 1.39 -7.66 -30.27
N PHE A 275 0.16 -7.64 -29.77
CA PHE A 275 -0.91 -8.50 -30.28
C PHE A 275 -1.98 -7.74 -31.06
N LYS A 276 -1.94 -6.40 -31.07
CA LYS A 276 -2.98 -5.55 -31.67
C LYS A 276 -4.38 -5.92 -31.15
N LEU A 277 -4.47 -6.16 -29.84
CA LEU A 277 -5.68 -6.58 -29.15
C LEU A 277 -6.05 -5.58 -28.07
N GLY A 278 -7.26 -5.05 -28.19
CA GLY A 278 -7.88 -4.16 -27.23
C GLY A 278 -7.35 -2.73 -27.22
N GLU A 279 -8.01 -1.90 -26.42
CA GLU A 279 -7.70 -0.49 -26.23
C GLU A 279 -7.76 -0.10 -24.75
N LYS A 280 -6.99 0.93 -24.40
CA LYS A 280 -7.11 1.58 -23.09
C LYS A 280 -8.40 2.39 -23.05
N THR A 281 -9.17 2.24 -21.98
CA THR A 281 -10.45 2.92 -21.80
C THR A 281 -10.69 3.30 -20.35
N THR A 282 -11.81 3.96 -20.10
CA THR A 282 -12.32 4.25 -18.75
C THR A 282 -13.74 3.71 -18.62
N VAL A 283 -14.14 3.45 -17.38
CA VAL A 283 -15.49 3.02 -17.04
C VAL A 283 -16.18 4.14 -16.29
N THR A 284 -17.42 4.43 -16.67
CA THR A 284 -18.27 5.42 -15.99
C THR A 284 -18.66 4.94 -14.59
N PHE A 285 -19.09 5.84 -13.70
CA PHE A 285 -19.54 5.45 -12.35
C PHE A 285 -20.69 4.42 -12.37
N ALA A 286 -21.51 4.42 -13.44
CA ALA A 286 -22.59 3.45 -13.67
C ALA A 286 -22.11 2.09 -14.23
N GLY A 287 -20.80 1.87 -14.30
CA GLY A 287 -20.20 0.63 -14.80
C GLY A 287 -20.14 0.49 -16.31
N LYS A 288 -20.48 1.52 -17.10
CA LYS A 288 -20.39 1.43 -18.57
C LYS A 288 -18.98 1.73 -19.08
N CYS A 289 -18.41 0.79 -19.84
CA CYS A 289 -17.18 0.97 -20.59
C CYS A 289 -17.34 2.04 -21.67
N ARG A 290 -16.42 3.00 -21.76
CA ARG A 290 -16.48 4.07 -22.79
C ARG A 290 -16.07 3.62 -24.18
N CYS A 291 -15.42 2.47 -24.29
CA CYS A 291 -14.93 1.92 -25.54
C CYS A 291 -16.00 1.04 -26.20
N CYS A 292 -16.43 -0.06 -25.56
CA CYS A 292 -17.43 -0.98 -26.15
C CYS A 292 -18.88 -0.75 -25.65
N GLY A 293 -19.11 0.17 -24.71
CA GLY A 293 -20.43 0.44 -24.15
C GLY A 293 -20.97 -0.64 -23.17
N ALA A 294 -20.26 -1.75 -22.99
CA ALA A 294 -20.68 -2.83 -22.09
C ALA A 294 -20.79 -2.36 -20.63
N LYS A 295 -21.79 -2.86 -19.91
CA LYS A 295 -21.95 -2.64 -18.47
C LYS A 295 -21.18 -3.73 -17.73
N LEU A 296 -20.28 -3.31 -16.84
CA LEU A 296 -19.57 -4.17 -15.92
C LEU A 296 -20.46 -4.63 -14.77
N ASP A 297 -20.21 -5.84 -14.32
CA ASP A 297 -20.95 -6.50 -13.26
C ASP A 297 -20.44 -6.08 -11.88
N GLN A 298 -21.37 -6.09 -10.92
CA GLN A 298 -21.08 -6.03 -9.50
C GLN A 298 -20.92 -7.46 -8.98
N MET A 299 -19.69 -7.89 -8.73
CA MET A 299 -19.38 -9.24 -8.23
C MET A 299 -19.55 -9.26 -6.70
N GLU A 300 -20.78 -9.37 -6.24
CA GLU A 300 -21.09 -9.49 -4.81
C GLU A 300 -20.66 -10.85 -4.25
N LEU A 301 -20.50 -10.92 -2.92
CA LEU A 301 -20.28 -12.20 -2.25
C LEU A 301 -21.54 -13.06 -2.38
N THR A 302 -21.33 -14.33 -2.69
CA THR A 302 -22.38 -15.33 -2.55
C THR A 302 -22.78 -15.48 -1.08
N ASP A 303 -23.98 -15.97 -0.81
CA ASP A 303 -24.45 -16.18 0.57
C ASP A 303 -23.55 -17.15 1.34
N GLY A 304 -22.99 -18.16 0.65
CA GLY A 304 -22.01 -19.09 1.21
C GLY A 304 -20.68 -18.42 1.57
N GLU A 305 -20.09 -17.64 0.66
CA GLU A 305 -18.85 -16.90 0.93
C GLU A 305 -19.03 -15.90 2.09
N PHE A 306 -20.18 -15.23 2.16
CA PHE A 306 -20.49 -14.32 3.25
C PHE A 306 -20.68 -15.06 4.58
N ALA A 307 -21.37 -16.21 4.58
CA ALA A 307 -21.54 -17.03 5.77
C ALA A 307 -20.20 -17.53 6.31
N ASP A 308 -19.32 -18.00 5.44
CA ASP A 308 -17.97 -18.44 5.77
C ASP A 308 -17.13 -17.30 6.36
N LEU A 309 -17.13 -16.13 5.71
CA LEU A 309 -16.45 -14.93 6.20
C LEU A 309 -16.95 -14.53 7.59
N ARG A 310 -18.27 -14.49 7.77
CA ARG A 310 -18.93 -14.11 9.03
C ARG A 310 -18.56 -15.09 10.15
N ALA A 311 -18.65 -16.40 9.89
CA ALA A 311 -18.32 -17.43 10.87
C ALA A 311 -16.85 -17.33 11.32
N LEU A 312 -15.92 -17.18 10.36
CA LEU A 312 -14.50 -17.03 10.68
C LEU A 312 -14.22 -15.75 11.46
N PHE A 313 -14.81 -14.63 11.05
CA PHE A 313 -14.64 -13.36 11.76
C PHE A 313 -15.12 -13.48 13.22
N PHE A 314 -16.28 -14.10 13.46
CA PHE A 314 -16.82 -14.27 14.81
C PHE A 314 -15.97 -15.21 15.68
N ALA A 315 -15.49 -16.32 15.12
CA ALA A 315 -14.59 -17.24 15.82
C ALA A 315 -13.30 -16.53 16.26
N ASN A 316 -12.68 -15.76 15.36
CA ASN A 316 -11.43 -15.07 15.66
C ASN A 316 -11.63 -13.83 16.55
N ALA A 317 -12.78 -13.15 16.44
CA ALA A 317 -13.09 -11.96 17.22
C ALA A 317 -13.41 -12.27 18.67
N ILE A 318 -14.33 -13.22 18.92
CA ILE A 318 -14.84 -13.49 20.26
C ILE A 318 -14.04 -14.60 20.95
N VAL A 319 -13.80 -15.72 20.27
CA VAL A 319 -13.17 -16.91 20.89
C VAL A 319 -11.65 -16.77 20.94
N GLY A 320 -11.05 -16.19 19.90
CA GLY A 320 -9.61 -15.99 19.80
C GLY A 320 -9.03 -14.92 20.75
N LYS A 321 -9.86 -14.12 21.42
CA LYS A 321 -9.49 -12.97 22.29
C LYS A 321 -8.59 -11.90 21.66
N ASP A 322 -8.14 -12.04 20.40
CA ASP A 322 -7.09 -11.21 19.82
C ASP A 322 -7.53 -9.78 19.44
N ILE A 323 -8.79 -9.58 19.02
CA ILE A 323 -9.23 -8.27 18.50
C ILE A 323 -9.69 -7.32 19.62
N PHE A 324 -10.23 -7.88 20.70
CA PHE A 324 -10.76 -7.12 21.83
C PHE A 324 -9.80 -7.05 23.02
N ILE A 325 -8.51 -7.36 22.83
CA ILE A 325 -7.47 -7.31 23.90
C ILE A 325 -7.49 -5.97 24.66
N LYS A 326 -7.84 -4.88 23.98
CA LYS A 326 -7.87 -3.52 24.55
C LYS A 326 -9.21 -3.13 25.19
N SER A 327 -10.20 -4.01 25.19
CA SER A 327 -11.47 -3.81 25.86
C SER A 327 -11.47 -4.47 27.23
N ASN A 328 -12.16 -3.86 28.19
CA ASN A 328 -12.30 -4.45 29.51
C ASN A 328 -13.37 -5.59 29.50
N PRO A 329 -13.31 -6.55 30.44
CA PRO A 329 -14.23 -7.68 30.46
C PRO A 329 -15.72 -7.28 30.57
N GLU A 330 -16.02 -6.19 31.28
CA GLU A 330 -17.38 -5.69 31.45
C GLU A 330 -17.97 -5.14 30.14
N GLU A 331 -17.18 -4.41 29.35
CA GLU A 331 -17.56 -3.95 28.02
C GLU A 331 -17.81 -5.13 27.09
N MET A 332 -16.98 -6.17 27.17
CA MET A 332 -17.19 -7.39 26.40
C MET A 332 -18.50 -8.08 26.77
N ALA A 333 -18.80 -8.23 28.07
CA ALA A 333 -20.06 -8.80 28.53
C ALA A 333 -21.27 -7.98 28.04
N ARG A 334 -21.23 -6.64 28.21
CA ARG A 334 -22.27 -5.74 27.68
C ARG A 334 -22.43 -5.88 26.17
N PHE A 335 -21.34 -6.07 25.44
CA PHE A 335 -21.39 -6.28 24.00
C PHE A 335 -22.03 -7.62 23.65
N GLN A 336 -21.67 -8.69 24.36
CA GLN A 336 -22.26 -10.04 24.19
C GLN A 336 -23.77 -10.05 24.45
N ASP A 337 -24.23 -9.33 25.48
CA ASP A 337 -25.65 -9.18 25.77
C ASP A 337 -26.35 -8.33 24.70
N PHE A 338 -25.70 -7.24 24.28
CA PHE A 338 -26.21 -6.36 23.22
C PHE A 338 -26.41 -7.13 21.93
N ILE A 339 -25.37 -7.83 21.46
CA ILE A 339 -25.44 -8.59 20.21
C ILE A 339 -26.43 -9.74 20.32
N ALA A 340 -26.55 -10.45 21.45
CA ALA A 340 -27.52 -11.53 21.61
C ALA A 340 -28.97 -11.10 21.28
N ASN A 341 -29.31 -9.85 21.60
CA ASN A 341 -30.64 -9.27 21.42
C ASN A 341 -30.74 -8.31 20.22
N MET A 342 -29.65 -8.09 19.49
CA MET A 342 -29.60 -7.15 18.37
C MET A 342 -30.33 -7.69 17.15
N ALA A 343 -31.38 -7.00 16.71
CA ALA A 343 -31.99 -7.22 15.39
C ALA A 343 -31.03 -6.75 14.27
N PRO A 344 -31.11 -7.31 13.06
CA PRO A 344 -30.36 -6.81 11.91
C PRO A 344 -30.63 -5.33 11.62
N HIS A 345 -29.58 -4.59 11.25
CA HIS A 345 -29.68 -3.18 10.81
C HIS A 345 -29.26 -3.00 9.36
N ASP A 346 -29.97 -2.13 8.64
CA ASP A 346 -29.64 -1.76 7.26
C ASP A 346 -28.34 -0.93 7.20
N VAL A 347 -28.07 -0.15 8.25
CA VAL A 347 -26.95 0.77 8.31
C VAL A 347 -26.26 0.73 9.67
N VAL A 348 -24.95 0.57 9.66
CA VAL A 348 -24.09 0.66 10.85
C VAL A 348 -23.15 1.86 10.69
N LEU A 349 -23.27 2.83 11.60
CA LEU A 349 -22.52 4.09 11.60
C LEU A 349 -21.37 4.05 12.60
N ASP A 350 -20.19 4.44 12.14
CA ASP A 350 -19.09 4.86 13.00
C ASP A 350 -19.34 6.29 13.47
N GLY A 351 -19.92 6.42 14.68
CA GLY A 351 -20.43 7.67 15.21
C GLY A 351 -19.35 8.74 15.37
N LEU A 352 -18.13 8.35 15.76
CA LEU A 352 -17.01 9.29 15.84
C LEU A 352 -16.50 9.66 14.46
N ASN A 353 -16.26 8.68 13.58
CA ASN A 353 -15.73 8.99 12.26
C ASN A 353 -16.67 9.92 11.46
N VAL A 354 -17.99 9.70 11.58
CA VAL A 354 -19.01 10.59 11.02
C VAL A 354 -18.94 11.98 11.67
N ALA A 355 -18.87 12.06 13.00
CA ALA A 355 -18.83 13.33 13.72
C ALA A 355 -17.55 14.15 13.46
N TYR A 356 -16.44 13.48 13.18
CA TYR A 356 -15.13 14.09 12.85
C TYR A 356 -14.86 14.16 11.34
N SER A 357 -15.84 13.81 10.50
CA SER A 357 -15.64 13.67 9.07
C SER A 357 -15.18 14.98 8.40
N ILE A 358 -15.52 16.18 8.86
CA ILE A 358 -15.16 17.40 8.10
C ILE A 358 -14.49 18.43 9.01
N GLY A 359 -13.27 18.84 8.61
CA GLY A 359 -12.26 19.47 9.47
C GLY A 359 -12.56 20.84 10.09
N VAL A 360 -11.63 21.22 10.98
CA VAL A 360 -11.34 22.50 11.67
C VAL A 360 -12.45 23.18 12.49
N LYS A 361 -13.75 22.94 12.25
CA LYS A 361 -14.80 23.41 13.17
C LYS A 361 -14.94 22.45 14.36
N SER A 362 -14.33 22.81 15.47
CA SER A 362 -14.31 22.02 16.70
C SER A 362 -15.47 22.41 17.64
N GLY A 363 -16.23 21.41 18.08
CA GLY A 363 -17.26 21.58 19.12
C GLY A 363 -18.32 20.48 19.11
N ALA A 364 -18.72 20.04 20.30
CA ALA A 364 -19.71 18.97 20.48
C ALA A 364 -21.07 19.28 19.83
N GLN A 365 -21.47 20.55 19.74
CA GLN A 365 -22.68 20.99 19.04
C GLN A 365 -22.63 20.67 17.55
N TYR A 366 -21.48 20.93 16.93
CA TYR A 366 -21.29 20.71 15.50
C TYR A 366 -21.19 19.21 15.20
N GLN A 367 -20.38 18.48 15.97
CA GLN A 367 -20.19 17.03 15.87
C GLN A 367 -21.50 16.25 16.04
N SER A 368 -22.27 16.56 17.09
CA SER A 368 -23.57 15.92 17.33
C SER A 368 -24.58 16.22 16.23
N LYS A 369 -24.56 17.45 15.66
CA LYS A 369 -25.41 17.82 14.53
C LYS A 369 -25.06 17.04 13.26
N LEU A 370 -23.78 16.84 12.96
CA LEU A 370 -23.36 16.03 11.81
C LEU A 370 -23.89 14.60 11.92
N LEU A 371 -23.71 13.97 13.08
CA LEU A 371 -24.20 12.61 13.33
C LEU A 371 -25.73 12.55 13.22
N ALA A 372 -26.45 13.50 13.82
CA ALA A 372 -27.91 13.58 13.73
C ALA A 372 -28.40 13.73 12.29
N ASN A 373 -27.73 14.55 11.46
CA ASN A 373 -28.07 14.69 10.04
C ASN A 373 -27.88 13.37 9.28
N VAL A 374 -26.80 12.62 9.55
CA VAL A 374 -26.56 11.31 8.93
C VAL A 374 -27.62 10.29 9.35
N VAL A 375 -28.00 10.26 10.63
CA VAL A 375 -29.10 9.41 11.11
C VAL A 375 -30.41 9.79 10.42
N SER A 376 -30.75 11.08 10.36
CA SER A 376 -31.96 11.57 9.68
C SER A 376 -32.01 11.13 8.22
N HIS A 377 -30.89 11.26 7.50
CA HIS A 377 -30.79 10.87 6.08
C HIS A 377 -31.21 9.42 5.82
N PHE A 378 -30.77 8.48 6.66
CA PHE A 378 -31.13 7.07 6.50
C PHE A 378 -32.53 6.75 7.03
N ARG A 379 -32.98 7.43 8.09
CA ARG A 379 -34.34 7.28 8.62
C ARG A 379 -35.41 7.80 7.65
N GLU A 380 -35.14 8.88 6.94
CA GLU A 380 -35.99 9.39 5.85
C GLU A 380 -36.11 8.39 4.69
N GLN A 381 -35.18 7.45 4.57
CA GLN A 381 -35.22 6.32 3.62
C GLN A 381 -35.82 5.05 4.23
N ASN A 382 -36.47 5.15 5.39
CA ASN A 382 -37.02 4.02 6.15
C ASN A 382 -35.99 2.94 6.55
N LYS A 383 -34.71 3.29 6.65
CA LYS A 383 -33.66 2.35 7.08
C LYS A 383 -33.54 2.27 8.60
N THR A 384 -33.22 1.09 9.09
CA THR A 384 -32.82 0.84 10.47
C THR A 384 -31.34 1.21 10.66
N VAL A 385 -31.04 1.94 11.74
CA VAL A 385 -29.72 2.52 11.96
C VAL A 385 -29.17 2.08 13.31
N LEU A 386 -27.95 1.56 13.30
CA LEU A 386 -27.13 1.32 14.49
C LEU A 386 -25.97 2.31 14.51
N VAL A 387 -25.74 2.94 15.65
CA VAL A 387 -24.61 3.85 15.87
C VAL A 387 -23.68 3.25 16.91
N LEU A 388 -22.42 3.04 16.49
CA LEU A 388 -21.32 2.73 17.38
C LEU A 388 -20.65 4.04 17.79
N GLY A 389 -20.52 4.26 19.08
CA GLY A 389 -19.98 5.51 19.60
C GLY A 389 -19.20 5.32 20.89
N ARG A 390 -18.83 6.43 21.51
CA ARG A 390 -18.12 6.46 22.80
C ARG A 390 -19.00 6.95 23.93
N VAL A 391 -18.71 6.48 25.14
CA VAL A 391 -19.38 6.94 26.36
C VAL A 391 -19.34 8.47 26.52
N HIS A 392 -18.28 9.16 26.10
CA HIS A 392 -18.21 10.62 26.19
C HIS A 392 -19.26 11.35 25.32
N MET A 393 -19.81 10.70 24.30
CA MET A 393 -20.88 11.27 23.46
C MET A 393 -22.17 11.52 24.26
N ASN A 394 -22.35 10.88 25.43
CA ASN A 394 -23.44 11.22 26.34
C ASN A 394 -23.37 12.65 26.91
N ARG A 395 -22.21 13.30 26.81
CA ARG A 395 -22.02 14.71 27.18
C ARG A 395 -22.30 15.67 26.03
N TRP A 396 -22.68 15.16 24.85
CA TRP A 396 -23.03 16.01 23.72
C TRP A 396 -24.36 16.74 23.94
N PRO A 397 -24.57 17.86 23.22
CA PRO A 397 -25.77 18.66 23.36
C PRO A 397 -27.06 17.85 23.14
N ARG A 398 -28.01 18.05 24.07
CA ARG A 398 -29.21 17.21 24.19
C ARG A 398 -30.08 17.23 22.94
N ASP A 399 -30.26 18.39 22.30
CA ASP A 399 -31.14 18.53 21.13
C ASP A 399 -30.80 17.52 20.02
N ASN A 400 -29.51 17.41 19.68
CA ASN A 400 -29.05 16.49 18.65
C ASN A 400 -28.90 15.05 19.17
N TRP A 401 -28.39 14.88 20.40
CA TRP A 401 -28.12 13.56 20.95
C TRP A 401 -29.41 12.79 21.32
N ASP A 402 -30.45 13.49 21.76
CA ASP A 402 -31.77 12.90 22.04
C ASP A 402 -32.46 12.47 20.75
N PHE A 403 -32.29 13.23 19.66
CA PHE A 403 -32.75 12.82 18.34
C PHE A 403 -32.09 11.50 17.91
N VAL A 404 -30.76 11.39 18.03
CA VAL A 404 -30.03 10.16 17.71
C VAL A 404 -30.53 8.99 18.58
N ARG A 405 -30.68 9.18 19.90
CA ARG A 405 -31.17 8.16 20.83
C ARG A 405 -32.57 7.63 20.49
N ARG A 406 -33.45 8.46 19.96
CA ARG A 406 -34.81 8.05 19.57
C ARG A 406 -34.88 7.37 18.21
N ASN A 407 -33.87 7.59 17.35
CA ASN A 407 -33.92 7.21 15.95
C ASN A 407 -32.87 6.17 15.53
N ALA A 408 -32.00 5.75 16.45
CA ALA A 408 -31.00 4.73 16.20
C ALA A 408 -30.83 3.81 17.42
N THR A 409 -30.48 2.55 17.16
CA THR A 409 -29.91 1.68 18.19
C THR A 409 -28.50 2.17 18.50
N LEU A 410 -28.09 2.14 19.76
CA LEU A 410 -26.81 2.69 20.20
C LEU A 410 -26.01 1.65 20.97
N PHE A 411 -24.73 1.54 20.63
CA PHE A 411 -23.75 0.85 21.47
C PHE A 411 -22.56 1.78 21.71
N LEU A 412 -22.30 2.08 23.00
CA LEU A 412 -21.24 3.00 23.41
C LEU A 412 -20.09 2.25 24.10
N THR A 413 -18.92 2.29 23.48
CA THR A 413 -17.66 1.76 24.02
C THR A 413 -16.98 2.78 24.92
N GLN A 414 -16.11 2.31 25.81
CA GLN A 414 -15.23 3.14 26.62
C GLN A 414 -14.29 3.94 25.74
N ASN A 415 -13.88 5.14 26.16
CA ASN A 415 -13.08 6.05 25.33
C ASN A 415 -11.69 5.51 24.93
N ILE A 416 -11.21 4.47 25.62
CA ILE A 416 -9.89 3.85 25.40
C ILE A 416 -9.94 2.62 24.49
N SER A 417 -11.13 2.07 24.22
CA SER A 417 -11.31 0.85 23.43
C SER A 417 -11.02 1.09 21.94
N GLN A 418 -10.89 0.04 21.15
CA GLN A 418 -10.91 0.15 19.68
C GLN A 418 -12.34 -0.10 19.18
N ASP A 419 -12.90 0.80 18.36
CA ASP A 419 -14.31 0.74 17.95
C ASP A 419 -14.54 -0.14 16.73
N ASP A 420 -13.60 -0.11 15.78
CA ASP A 420 -13.73 -0.80 14.50
C ASP A 420 -14.09 -2.30 14.63
N PRO A 421 -13.55 -3.08 15.60
CA PRO A 421 -13.95 -4.48 15.79
C PRO A 421 -15.44 -4.64 16.12
N TYR A 422 -15.97 -3.77 16.98
CA TYR A 422 -17.39 -3.77 17.36
C TYR A 422 -18.26 -3.39 16.15
N LEU A 423 -17.83 -2.36 15.41
CA LEU A 423 -18.53 -1.90 14.21
C LEU A 423 -18.61 -3.00 13.15
N LEU A 424 -17.48 -3.64 12.83
CA LEU A 424 -17.42 -4.73 11.85
C LEU A 424 -18.23 -5.94 12.30
N TYR A 425 -18.18 -6.29 13.58
CA TYR A 425 -18.98 -7.37 14.12
C TYR A 425 -20.48 -7.11 13.94
N CYS A 426 -20.95 -5.92 14.30
CA CYS A 426 -22.34 -5.52 14.14
C CYS A 426 -22.78 -5.50 12.67
N ALA A 427 -21.92 -5.01 11.78
CA ALA A 427 -22.19 -4.98 10.34
C ALA A 427 -22.32 -6.39 9.76
N LEU A 428 -21.35 -7.28 10.04
CA LEU A 428 -21.39 -8.68 9.59
C LEU A 428 -22.56 -9.46 10.20
N LYS A 429 -22.95 -9.16 11.45
CA LYS A 429 -24.12 -9.76 12.10
C LYS A 429 -25.43 -9.32 11.43
N SER A 430 -25.51 -8.06 11.02
CA SER A 430 -26.70 -7.47 10.40
C SER A 430 -26.95 -8.00 8.98
N GLY A 431 -25.90 -8.37 8.25
CA GLY A 431 -26.04 -9.11 6.99
C GLY A 431 -25.12 -8.63 5.89
N LYS A 432 -25.21 -9.31 4.74
CA LYS A 432 -24.34 -9.04 3.58
C LYS A 432 -24.60 -7.66 2.95
N ASP A 433 -25.82 -7.16 3.07
CA ASP A 433 -26.29 -5.92 2.44
C ASP A 433 -26.20 -4.69 3.36
N THR A 434 -25.74 -4.88 4.59
CA THR A 434 -25.59 -3.82 5.57
C THR A 434 -24.57 -2.77 5.11
N ILE A 435 -24.99 -1.51 5.09
CA ILE A 435 -24.14 -0.38 4.76
C ILE A 435 -23.27 -0.01 5.96
N VAL A 436 -21.97 0.14 5.74
CA VAL A 436 -21.01 0.56 6.76
C VAL A 436 -20.59 2.00 6.49
N VAL A 437 -20.93 2.93 7.38
CA VAL A 437 -20.63 4.35 7.19
C VAL A 437 -19.42 4.74 8.02
N THR A 438 -18.30 4.91 7.34
CA THR A 438 -17.01 5.31 7.92
C THR A 438 -16.06 5.74 6.82
N ARG A 439 -15.09 6.59 7.15
CA ARG A 439 -13.94 6.92 6.31
C ARG A 439 -12.71 6.07 6.60
N ASP A 440 -12.73 5.28 7.68
CA ASP A 440 -11.60 4.40 7.97
C ASP A 440 -11.58 3.26 6.95
N LEU A 441 -10.42 2.99 6.37
CA LEU A 441 -10.21 1.90 5.41
C LEU A 441 -10.09 0.54 6.11
N MET A 442 -10.10 0.51 7.44
CA MET A 442 -10.11 -0.70 8.29
C MET A 442 -8.97 -1.66 7.99
N ARG A 443 -7.82 -1.11 7.56
CA ARG A 443 -6.66 -1.87 7.07
C ARG A 443 -6.11 -2.84 8.12
N ASN A 444 -6.21 -2.50 9.40
CA ASN A 444 -5.69 -3.30 10.50
C ASN A 444 -6.54 -4.55 10.80
N HIS A 445 -7.83 -4.54 10.45
CA HIS A 445 -8.73 -5.67 10.73
C HIS A 445 -8.56 -6.82 9.73
N ARG A 446 -7.87 -6.55 8.61
CA ARG A 446 -7.44 -7.60 7.68
C ARG A 446 -6.52 -8.63 8.34
N PHE A 447 -5.71 -8.24 9.32
CA PHE A 447 -4.76 -9.15 9.97
C PHE A 447 -5.43 -10.22 10.82
N VAL A 448 -6.68 -9.97 11.25
CA VAL A 448 -7.51 -10.93 12.00
C VAL A 448 -7.85 -12.14 11.13
N LEU A 449 -8.10 -11.90 9.85
CA LEU A 449 -8.44 -12.93 8.89
C LEU A 449 -7.13 -13.57 8.44
N LYS A 450 -6.61 -14.57 9.16
CA LYS A 450 -5.27 -15.16 8.90
C LYS A 450 -5.09 -15.57 7.43
N ASP A 451 -6.06 -16.25 6.86
CA ASP A 451 -6.02 -16.76 5.49
C ASP A 451 -6.40 -15.69 4.45
N ARG A 452 -5.57 -15.58 3.40
CA ARG A 452 -5.77 -14.66 2.27
C ARG A 452 -7.16 -14.76 1.65
N LYS A 453 -7.72 -15.97 1.51
CA LYS A 453 -9.05 -16.16 0.91
C LYS A 453 -10.06 -15.23 1.59
N TYR A 454 -10.10 -15.23 2.91
CA TYR A 454 -11.03 -14.42 3.69
C TYR A 454 -10.66 -12.94 3.70
N LYS A 455 -9.37 -12.60 3.64
CA LYS A 455 -8.93 -11.21 3.44
C LYS A 455 -9.49 -10.62 2.14
N VAL A 456 -9.50 -11.41 1.05
CA VAL A 456 -10.06 -11.01 -0.25
C VAL A 456 -11.58 -10.85 -0.14
N LEU A 457 -12.28 -11.84 0.42
CA LEU A 457 -13.74 -11.77 0.64
C LEU A 457 -14.14 -10.56 1.48
N PHE A 458 -13.40 -10.28 2.56
CA PHE A 458 -13.64 -9.13 3.43
C PHE A 458 -13.46 -7.81 2.70
N ASN A 459 -12.38 -7.66 1.92
CA ASN A 459 -12.16 -6.45 1.12
C ASN A 459 -13.26 -6.27 0.08
N ARG A 460 -13.68 -7.34 -0.59
CA ARG A 460 -14.76 -7.29 -1.59
C ARG A 460 -16.08 -6.86 -0.95
N TRP A 461 -16.43 -7.44 0.20
CA TRP A 461 -17.62 -7.04 0.95
C TRP A 461 -17.54 -5.58 1.40
N LEU A 462 -16.46 -5.18 2.06
CA LEU A 462 -16.31 -3.83 2.61
C LEU A 462 -16.31 -2.77 1.50
N THR A 463 -15.59 -2.99 0.40
CA THR A 463 -15.52 -2.04 -0.72
C THR A 463 -16.86 -1.85 -1.43
N GLN A 464 -17.79 -2.79 -1.33
CA GLN A 464 -19.14 -2.69 -1.90
C GLN A 464 -20.18 -2.12 -0.93
N ARG A 465 -19.87 -2.07 0.36
CA ARG A 465 -20.82 -1.66 1.41
C ARG A 465 -20.37 -0.41 2.18
N GLN A 466 -19.13 0.03 2.01
CA GLN A 466 -18.58 1.21 2.69
C GLN A 466 -19.06 2.51 2.06
N TYR A 467 -19.72 3.35 2.85
CA TYR A 467 -20.15 4.68 2.47
C TYR A 467 -19.30 5.72 3.20
N MET A 468 -18.51 6.50 2.46
CA MET A 468 -17.67 7.53 3.07
C MET A 468 -18.41 8.87 3.08
N PRO A 469 -18.70 9.48 4.24
CA PRO A 469 -19.38 10.78 4.30
C PRO A 469 -18.55 11.88 3.62
N LEU A 470 -19.12 12.64 2.69
CA LEU A 470 -18.47 13.77 1.99
C LEU A 470 -18.93 15.12 2.53
N ASN A 471 -20.25 15.31 2.64
CA ASN A 471 -20.85 16.53 3.20
C ASN A 471 -21.99 16.17 4.15
N CYS A 472 -21.88 16.63 5.41
CA CYS A 472 -22.87 16.35 6.46
C CYS A 472 -23.48 17.65 7.07
N HIS A 473 -23.19 18.83 6.50
CA HIS A 473 -23.56 20.12 7.12
C HIS A 473 -25.03 20.49 6.92
N SER A 474 -25.64 20.00 5.83
CA SER A 474 -27.01 20.30 5.43
C SER A 474 -27.90 19.08 5.58
N ARG A 475 -29.23 19.25 5.47
CA ARG A 475 -30.17 18.11 5.40
C ARG A 475 -29.84 17.15 4.24
N ARG A 476 -29.19 17.64 3.19
CA ARG A 476 -28.68 16.80 2.11
C ARG A 476 -27.29 16.32 2.45
N VAL A 477 -27.25 15.19 3.17
CA VAL A 477 -26.02 14.45 3.40
C VAL A 477 -25.60 13.76 2.09
N THR A 478 -24.33 13.89 1.71
CA THR A 478 -23.77 13.20 0.55
C THR A 478 -22.66 12.25 0.98
N PHE A 479 -22.60 11.10 0.31
CA PHE A 479 -21.60 10.06 0.53
C PHE A 479 -20.87 9.78 -0.78
N LYS A 480 -19.59 9.43 -0.66
CA LYS A 480 -18.90 8.67 -1.68
C LYS A 480 -19.39 7.24 -1.54
N LYS A 481 -20.30 6.87 -2.45
CA LYS A 481 -20.81 5.50 -2.56
C LYS A 481 -19.83 4.65 -3.36
N PRO A 482 -19.79 3.34 -3.10
CA PRO A 482 -19.08 2.44 -3.97
C PRO A 482 -19.75 2.42 -5.36
N PRO A 483 -18.98 2.18 -6.43
CA PRO A 483 -19.54 2.08 -7.77
C PRO A 483 -20.41 0.82 -7.90
N ASP A 484 -21.37 0.85 -8.81
CA ASP A 484 -22.28 -0.29 -9.11
C ASP A 484 -21.59 -1.39 -9.95
N PHE A 485 -20.27 -1.51 -9.85
CA PHE A 485 -19.46 -2.51 -10.54
C PHE A 485 -18.22 -2.87 -9.72
N SER A 486 -17.66 -4.05 -9.97
CA SER A 486 -16.44 -4.50 -9.29
C SER A 486 -15.19 -4.22 -10.11
N ALA A 487 -14.22 -3.59 -9.45
CA ALA A 487 -12.90 -3.20 -9.94
C ALA A 487 -11.92 -4.36 -10.16
N ILE A 488 -12.38 -5.45 -10.77
CA ILE A 488 -11.61 -6.67 -11.06
C ILE A 488 -11.77 -7.08 -12.52
N ALA A 489 -10.92 -7.97 -13.02
CA ALA A 489 -11.02 -8.42 -14.40
C ALA A 489 -12.37 -9.12 -14.66
N GLN A 490 -13.05 -8.73 -15.74
CA GLN A 490 -14.39 -9.25 -16.11
C GLN A 490 -14.37 -9.82 -17.54
N GLU A 491 -15.28 -10.76 -17.83
CA GLU A 491 -15.43 -11.36 -19.16
C GLU A 491 -15.99 -10.34 -20.18
N LYS A 492 -15.90 -10.67 -21.49
CA LYS A 492 -15.81 -9.66 -22.56
C LYS A 492 -14.65 -8.72 -22.25
N TRP A 493 -13.44 -9.28 -22.23
CA TRP A 493 -12.37 -8.93 -21.31
C TRP A 493 -12.20 -7.42 -21.04
N HIS A 494 -12.53 -7.05 -19.80
CA HIS A 494 -12.22 -5.76 -19.19
C HIS A 494 -11.25 -5.98 -18.04
N VAL A 495 -10.02 -5.50 -18.17
CA VAL A 495 -8.97 -5.73 -17.16
C VAL A 495 -8.56 -4.39 -16.55
N PRO A 496 -8.81 -4.16 -15.25
CA PRO A 496 -8.37 -2.94 -14.60
C PRO A 496 -6.84 -2.96 -14.45
N TYR A 497 -6.22 -1.79 -14.62
CA TYR A 497 -4.78 -1.66 -14.48
C TYR A 497 -4.36 -0.41 -13.69
N THR A 498 -3.20 -0.49 -13.04
CA THR A 498 -2.60 0.64 -12.34
C THR A 498 -1.69 1.44 -13.28
N PRO A 499 -1.90 2.76 -13.44
CA PRO A 499 -1.09 3.63 -14.31
C PRO A 499 0.34 3.82 -13.76
N LYS A 500 1.31 4.06 -14.66
CA LYS A 500 2.75 4.26 -14.36
C LYS A 500 3.01 5.57 -13.61
N THR A 501 2.27 6.62 -13.94
CA THR A 501 2.40 7.97 -13.37
C THR A 501 1.03 8.52 -13.03
N GLY A 502 0.84 8.88 -11.77
CA GLY A 502 -0.36 9.53 -11.27
C GLY A 502 -0.32 9.58 -9.75
N PRO A 503 -1.00 10.54 -9.10
CA PRO A 503 -1.27 10.38 -7.67
C PRO A 503 -1.98 9.03 -7.51
N GLN A 504 -1.63 8.25 -6.49
CA GLN A 504 -2.57 7.25 -5.99
C GLN A 504 -3.73 8.03 -5.39
N THR A 505 -4.61 8.54 -6.24
CA THR A 505 -5.81 9.21 -5.80
C THR A 505 -6.64 8.13 -5.11
N ASP A 506 -7.11 8.41 -3.90
CA ASP A 506 -8.13 7.60 -3.22
C ASP A 506 -9.45 7.51 -4.04
N GLU A 507 -9.51 8.16 -5.20
CA GLU A 507 -10.62 8.19 -6.14
C GLU A 507 -10.61 6.95 -7.04
N SER A 508 -11.02 5.83 -6.45
CA SER A 508 -11.26 4.52 -7.06
C SER A 508 -12.24 4.46 -8.25
N HIS A 509 -12.72 5.59 -8.76
CA HIS A 509 -13.81 5.63 -9.76
C HIS A 509 -13.40 6.09 -11.16
N HIS A 510 -12.11 6.37 -11.39
CA HIS A 510 -11.54 6.41 -12.75
C HIS A 510 -10.34 5.47 -12.85
N GLN A 511 -10.54 4.23 -12.40
CA GLN A 511 -9.60 3.16 -12.71
C GLN A 511 -9.52 3.02 -14.23
N THR A 512 -8.30 2.96 -14.73
CA THR A 512 -8.01 2.74 -16.14
C THR A 512 -8.20 1.26 -16.48
N TRP A 513 -8.80 0.97 -17.63
CA TRP A 513 -9.16 -0.39 -18.05
C TRP A 513 -8.57 -0.72 -19.42
N LEU A 514 -8.20 -1.98 -19.63
CA LEU A 514 -8.02 -2.56 -20.95
C LEU A 514 -9.35 -3.19 -21.37
N CYS A 515 -9.89 -2.82 -22.53
CA CYS A 515 -11.05 -3.46 -23.15
C CYS A 515 -10.59 -4.18 -24.42
N ILE A 516 -10.76 -5.51 -24.47
CA ILE A 516 -10.34 -6.32 -25.64
C ILE A 516 -11.30 -6.16 -26.83
N ASP A 517 -12.58 -5.94 -26.56
CA ASP A 517 -13.65 -5.87 -27.58
C ASP A 517 -13.97 -4.42 -27.98
N CYS A 518 -12.94 -3.56 -28.14
CA CYS A 518 -13.17 -2.19 -28.62
C CYS A 518 -13.64 -2.21 -30.07
N SER A 519 -14.76 -1.52 -30.33
CA SER A 519 -15.41 -1.44 -31.64
C SER A 519 -15.26 -0.06 -32.25
#